data_AF-A0A5J4PYH6-F1
#
_entry.id   AF-A0A5J4PYH6-F1
#
_cell.length_a   1.000
_cell.length_b   1.000
_cell.length_c   1.000
_cell.angle_alpha   90.00
_cell.angle_beta   90.00
_cell.angle_gamma   90.00
#
_symmetry.space_group_name_H-M   'P 1'
#
loop_
_entity.id
_entity.type
_entity.pdbx_description
1 polymer ?
#
loop_
_entity_poly.entity_id
_entity_poly.type
_entity_poly.pdbx_seq_one_letter_code
_entity_poly.pdbx_strand_id
1 'polypeptide(L)'
;ILASYNAGPGHIYDAMALAEKYGRNRHLWFGHVEHYLLLKSSEEYYSDPVCKNGYFRGIETYNFVRKVNEHYERYKRVIKK
;
A
#
# COMPACT_ATOMS: atom_id res chain seq x y z
N ILE A 1 -4.12 7.71 -0.49
CA ILE A 1 -3.67 8.90 -1.25
C ILE A 1 -2.19 8.79 -1.63
N LEU A 2 -1.23 8.88 -0.69
CA LEU A 2 0.22 8.81 -1.01
C LEU A 2 0.61 7.59 -1.86
N ALA A 3 0.12 6.41 -1.48
CA ALA A 3 0.41 5.18 -2.22
C ALA A 3 -0.14 5.20 -3.65
N SER A 4 -1.36 5.70 -3.83
CA SER A 4 -2.03 5.80 -5.14
C SER A 4 -1.32 6.78 -6.08
N TYR A 5 -0.57 7.75 -5.55
CA TYR A 5 0.26 8.65 -6.35
C TYR A 5 1.43 7.92 -7.02
N ASN A 6 2.04 6.95 -6.34
CA ASN A 6 3.18 6.19 -6.89
C ASN A 6 2.75 4.90 -7.61
N ALA A 7 1.79 4.15 -7.07
CA ALA A 7 1.32 2.87 -7.63
C ALA A 7 0.14 3.00 -8.61
N GLY A 8 -0.51 4.16 -8.67
CA GLY A 8 -1.85 4.27 -9.26
C GLY A 8 -2.95 3.69 -8.34
N PRO A 9 -4.19 4.20 -8.40
CA PRO A 9 -5.25 3.78 -7.51
C PRO A 9 -5.70 2.33 -7.71
N GLY A 10 -5.62 1.78 -8.93
CA GLY A 10 -6.04 0.40 -9.23
C GLY A 10 -5.29 -0.64 -8.40
N HIS A 11 -3.96 -0.56 -8.33
CA HIS A 11 -3.17 -1.49 -7.53
C HIS A 11 -3.38 -1.33 -6.02
N ILE A 12 -3.72 -0.14 -5.55
CA ILE A 12 -4.10 0.08 -4.15
C ILE A 12 -5.44 -0.57 -3.84
N TYR A 13 -6.43 -0.46 -4.74
CA TYR A 13 -7.71 -1.14 -4.55
C TYR A 13 -7.57 -2.66 -4.55
N ASP A 14 -6.73 -3.21 -5.41
CA ASP A 14 -6.41 -4.65 -5.38
C ASP A 14 -5.79 -5.04 -4.04
N ALA A 15 -4.78 -4.30 -3.55
CA ALA A 15 -4.16 -4.56 -2.25
C ALA A 15 -5.14 -4.41 -1.08
N MET A 16 -6.09 -3.47 -1.16
CA MET A 16 -7.18 -3.32 -0.19
C MET A 16 -8.16 -4.51 -0.23
N ALA A 17 -8.48 -5.02 -1.41
CA ALA A 17 -9.36 -6.18 -1.57
C ALA A 17 -8.69 -7.46 -1.07
N LEU A 18 -7.40 -7.64 -1.35
CA LEU A 18 -6.59 -8.70 -0.75
C LEU A 18 -6.56 -8.57 0.78
N ALA A 19 -6.33 -7.37 1.31
CA ALA A 19 -6.34 -7.14 2.75
C ALA A 19 -7.65 -7.62 3.39
N GLU A 20 -8.80 -7.22 2.84
CA GLU A 20 -10.11 -7.66 3.30
C GLU A 20 -10.30 -9.17 3.20
N LYS A 21 -9.97 -9.78 2.04
CA LYS A 21 -10.10 -11.22 1.80
C LYS A 21 -9.31 -12.06 2.81
N TYR A 22 -8.10 -11.63 3.14
CA TYR A 22 -7.18 -12.35 4.03
C TYR A 22 -7.20 -11.82 5.49
N GLY A 23 -8.33 -11.22 5.90
CA GLY A 23 -8.59 -10.91 7.32
C GLY A 23 -7.80 -9.72 7.89
N ARG A 24 -7.29 -8.82 7.04
CA ARG A 24 -6.67 -7.55 7.45
C ARG A 24 -7.62 -6.39 7.19
N ASN A 25 -7.39 -5.28 7.90
CA ASN A 25 -8.19 -4.08 7.74
C ASN A 25 -7.79 -3.32 6.46
N ARG A 26 -8.68 -3.29 5.47
CA ARG A 26 -8.52 -2.56 4.20
C ARG A 26 -8.38 -1.03 4.34
N HIS A 27 -8.75 -0.47 5.48
CA HIS A 27 -8.68 0.97 5.76
C HIS A 27 -7.45 1.37 6.58
N LEU A 28 -6.64 0.40 7.03
CA LEU A 28 -5.35 0.65 7.66
C LEU A 28 -4.23 0.42 6.64
N TRP A 29 -3.29 1.36 6.58
CA TRP A 29 -2.15 1.24 5.67
C TRP A 29 -1.07 0.32 6.24
N PHE A 30 -0.48 0.74 7.36
CA PHE A 30 0.68 0.09 7.97
C PHE A 30 0.34 -1.29 8.51
N GLY A 31 1.11 -2.31 8.11
CA GLY A 31 0.89 -3.71 8.51
C GLY A 31 -0.37 -4.38 7.93
N HIS A 32 -1.13 -3.68 7.07
CA HIS A 32 -2.36 -4.18 6.47
C HIS A 32 -2.28 -4.04 4.93
N VAL A 33 -2.77 -2.95 4.35
CA VAL A 33 -2.78 -2.78 2.88
C VAL A 33 -1.37 -2.81 2.28
N GLU A 34 -0.38 -2.22 2.95
CA GLU A 34 1.00 -2.17 2.45
C GLU A 34 1.63 -3.57 2.33
N HIS A 35 1.19 -4.52 3.17
CA HIS A 35 1.66 -5.90 3.14
C HIS A 35 1.20 -6.60 1.86
N TYR A 36 -0.09 -6.48 1.51
CA TYR A 36 -0.62 -7.10 0.29
C TYR A 36 -0.14 -6.42 -0.98
N LEU A 37 0.16 -5.12 -0.92
CA LEU A 37 0.78 -4.43 -2.05
C LEU A 37 2.15 -5.01 -2.41
N LEU A 38 2.93 -5.45 -1.41
CA LEU A 38 4.21 -6.16 -1.65
C LEU A 38 3.96 -7.56 -2.22
N LEU A 39 2.97 -8.27 -1.70
CA LEU A 39 2.65 -9.63 -2.14
C LEU A 39 2.12 -9.70 -3.57
N LYS A 40 1.60 -8.59 -4.13
CA LYS A 40 1.21 -8.49 -5.55
C LYS A 40 2.35 -8.71 -6.56
N SER A 41 3.59 -8.91 -6.12
CA SER A 41 4.68 -9.41 -6.98
C SER A 41 4.69 -10.94 -7.12
N SER A 42 3.89 -11.65 -6.34
CA SER A 42 3.70 -13.10 -6.39
C SER A 42 2.41 -13.46 -7.14
N GLU A 43 2.48 -14.51 -7.96
CA GLU A 43 1.36 -15.01 -8.77
C GLU A 43 0.14 -15.35 -7.95
N GLU A 44 0.33 -15.95 -6.77
CA GLU A 44 -0.72 -16.27 -5.81
C GLU A 44 -1.64 -15.07 -5.51
N TYR A 45 -1.08 -13.85 -5.48
CA TYR A 45 -1.81 -12.65 -5.08
C TYR A 45 -2.25 -11.80 -6.25
N TYR A 46 -1.45 -11.67 -7.31
CA TYR A 46 -1.86 -10.84 -8.44
C TYR A 46 -2.90 -11.51 -9.34
N SER A 47 -2.97 -12.86 -9.33
CA SER A 47 -3.98 -13.64 -10.06
C SER A 47 -5.24 -13.90 -9.22
N ASP A 48 -5.25 -13.46 -7.96
CA ASP A 48 -6.40 -13.59 -7.08
C ASP A 48 -7.66 -12.96 -7.72
N PRO A 49 -8.83 -13.62 -7.70
CA PRO A 49 -10.06 -13.09 -8.31
C PRO A 49 -10.48 -11.69 -7.84
N VAL A 50 -10.03 -11.25 -6.67
CA VAL A 50 -10.33 -9.89 -6.16
C VAL A 50 -9.44 -8.81 -6.78
N CYS A 51 -8.32 -9.20 -7.40
CA CYS A 51 -7.39 -8.31 -8.09
C CYS A 51 -7.82 -8.09 -9.55
N LYS A 52 -7.92 -6.83 -9.96
CA LYS A 52 -8.36 -6.44 -11.32
C LYS A 52 -7.25 -5.87 -12.18
N ASN A 53 -6.11 -5.52 -11.58
CA ASN A 53 -5.03 -4.81 -12.28
C ASN A 53 -3.75 -5.67 -12.39
N GLY A 54 -3.80 -6.95 -12.04
CA GLY A 54 -2.69 -7.89 -12.25
C GLY A 54 -1.43 -7.57 -11.45
N TYR A 55 -0.29 -8.02 -11.97
CA TYR A 55 1.03 -7.96 -11.31
C TYR A 55 1.42 -6.54 -10.91
N PHE A 56 1.98 -6.39 -9.71
CA PHE A 56 2.54 -5.13 -9.26
C PHE A 56 3.72 -5.33 -8.31
N ARG A 57 4.86 -4.67 -8.59
CA ARG A 57 6.05 -4.71 -7.74
C ARG A 57 6.06 -3.54 -6.75
N GLY A 58 5.36 -3.68 -5.64
CA GLY A 58 5.05 -2.58 -4.72
C GLY A 58 6.17 -2.06 -3.80
N ILE A 59 7.41 -2.54 -3.92
CA ILE A 59 8.49 -2.17 -2.99
C ILE A 59 8.83 -0.67 -3.02
N GLU A 60 8.77 -0.05 -4.20
CA GLU A 60 9.02 1.38 -4.34
C GLU A 60 7.91 2.18 -3.65
N THR A 61 6.64 1.83 -3.89
CA THR A 61 5.49 2.48 -3.24
C THR A 61 5.52 2.33 -1.73
N TYR A 62 5.84 1.14 -1.25
CA TYR A 62 6.00 0.83 0.17
C TYR A 62 7.04 1.76 0.82
N ASN A 63 8.23 1.86 0.22
CA ASN A 63 9.30 2.72 0.73
C ASN A 63 8.95 4.21 0.60
N PHE A 64 8.31 4.61 -0.49
CA PHE A 64 7.88 5.99 -0.71
C PHE A 64 6.93 6.47 0.40
N VAL A 65 5.88 5.70 0.71
CA VAL A 65 4.91 6.08 1.75
C VAL A 65 5.57 6.18 3.12
N ARG A 66 6.44 5.22 3.47
CA ARG A 66 7.19 5.26 4.73
C ARG A 66 8.08 6.49 4.84
N LYS A 67 8.84 6.80 3.79
CA LYS A 67 9.74 7.96 3.75
C LYS A 67 8.97 9.28 3.88
N VAL A 68 7.85 9.43 3.16
CA VAL A 68 7.01 10.63 3.27
C VAL A 68 6.44 10.78 4.68
N ASN A 69 5.94 9.69 5.26
CA ASN A 69 5.39 9.71 6.62
C ASN A 69 6.45 10.03 7.69
N GLU A 70 7.66 9.47 7.55
CA GLU A 70 8.79 9.79 8.43
C GLU A 70 9.18 11.27 8.34
N HIS A 71 9.27 11.83 7.13
CA HIS A 71 9.55 13.25 6.94
C HIS A 71 8.45 14.14 7.51
N TYR A 72 7.17 13.76 7.34
CA TYR A 72 6.04 14.46 7.93
C TYR A 72 6.15 14.51 9.46
N GLU A 73 6.36 13.36 10.12
CA GLU A 73 6.50 13.31 11.57
C GLU A 73 7.76 14.02 12.08
N ARG A 74 8.83 14.06 11.27
CA ARG A 74 10.01 14.89 11.58
C ARG A 74 9.65 16.38 11.56
N TYR A 75 9.03 16.87 10.49
CA TYR A 75 8.69 18.29 10.37
C TYR A 75 7.66 18.74 11.39
N LYS A 76 6.67 17.91 11.70
CA LYS A 76 5.68 18.17 12.74
C LYS A 76 6.29 18.38 14.14
N ARG A 77 7.43 17.75 14.43
CA ARG A 77 8.15 17.92 15.70
C ARG A 77 9.00 19.18 15.75
N VAL A 78 9.58 19.58 14.61
CA VAL A 78 10.51 20.71 14.52
C VAL A 78 9.77 22.04 14.34
N ILE A 79 8.67 22.03 13.59
CA ILE A 79 7.85 23.21 13.34
C ILE A 79 6.83 23.31 14.47
N LYS A 80 7.10 24.16 15.45
CA LYS A 80 6.08 24.58 16.44
C LYS A 80 5.01 25.41 15.71
N LYS A 81 3.75 25.15 16.01
CA LYS A 81 2.63 26.01 15.61
C LYS A 81 2.77 27.39 16.23
#